data_AF-A0A073B064-F1
#
_entry.id   AF-A0A073B064-F1
#
_cell.length_a   1.000
_cell.length_b   1.000
_cell.length_c   1.000
_cell.angle_alpha   90.00
_cell.angle_beta   90.00
_cell.angle_gamma   90.00
#
_symmetry.space_group_name_H-M   'P 1'
#
loop_
_entity.id
_entity.type
_entity.pdbx_description
1 polymer ?
#
loop_
_entity_poly.entity_id
_entity_poly.type
_entity_poly.pdbx_seq_one_letter_code
_entity_poly.pdbx_strand_id
1 'polypeptide(L)'
;MSEDERVELAAAADAVEWLAGATTAGEWRIGGLLATRPEIIAHHPDGATEHVAEARSGSARWIAAMSPALARPLAQWLRSAAAQEPVDPAALRFARVITERAAGAERG
;
A
#
# COMPACT_ATOMS: atom_id res chain seq x y z
N MET A 1 20.11 5.86 -19.51
CA MET A 1 19.94 5.41 -18.12
C MET A 1 20.15 6.62 -17.24
N SER A 2 19.07 7.21 -16.73
CA SER A 2 19.21 8.40 -15.88
C SER A 2 19.20 7.99 -14.41
N GLU A 3 20.10 8.59 -13.64
CA GLU A 3 20.05 8.61 -12.18
C GLU A 3 18.64 8.97 -11.68
N ASP A 4 17.93 9.84 -12.42
CA ASP A 4 16.55 10.25 -12.17
C ASP A 4 15.57 9.07 -12.03
N GLU A 5 15.65 8.04 -12.89
CA GLU A 5 14.74 6.89 -12.83
C GLU A 5 14.94 6.08 -11.55
N ARG A 6 16.18 5.99 -11.06
CA ARG A 6 16.51 5.30 -9.80
C ARG A 6 16.03 6.11 -8.60
N VAL A 7 16.19 7.43 -8.65
CA VAL A 7 15.67 8.36 -7.64
C VAL A 7 14.13 8.30 -7.57
N GLU A 8 13.43 8.24 -8.70
CA GLU A 8 11.96 8.08 -8.73
C GLU A 8 11.51 6.80 -8.02
N LEU A 9 12.19 5.67 -8.25
CA LEU A 9 11.88 4.39 -7.60
C LEU A 9 12.13 4.41 -6.09
N ALA A 10 13.25 5.02 -5.66
CA ALA A 10 13.56 5.17 -4.24
C ALA A 10 12.52 6.05 -3.54
N ALA A 11 12.15 7.19 -4.13
CA ALA A 11 11.13 8.08 -3.59
C ALA A 11 9.75 7.40 -3.49
N ALA A 12 9.38 6.58 -4.48
CA ALA A 12 8.14 5.81 -4.42
C ALA A 12 8.17 4.74 -3.30
N ALA A 13 9.32 4.13 -3.03
CA ALA A 13 9.47 3.19 -1.92
C ALA A 13 9.22 3.87 -0.57
N ASP A 14 9.79 5.06 -0.38
CA ASP A 14 9.62 5.85 0.84
C ASP A 14 8.17 6.33 1.01
N ALA A 15 7.51 6.74 -0.08
CA ALA A 15 6.10 7.13 -0.07
C ALA A 15 5.18 5.96 0.35
N VAL A 16 5.46 4.74 -0.13
CA VAL A 16 4.70 3.53 0.26
C VAL A 16 4.88 3.23 1.75
N GLU A 17 6.08 3.33 2.29
CA GLU A 17 6.34 3.13 3.73
C GLU A 17 5.68 4.21 4.58
N TRP A 18 5.71 5.46 4.12
CA TRP A 18 5.04 6.57 4.80
C TRP A 18 3.52 6.36 4.87
N LEU A 19 2.87 6.02 3.75
CA LEU A 19 1.42 5.74 3.70
C LEU A 19 1.04 4.62 4.66
N ALA A 20 1.86 3.58 4.75
CA ALA A 20 1.61 2.47 5.65
C ALA A 20 1.74 2.86 7.12
N GLY A 21 2.71 3.71 7.47
CA GLY A 21 2.88 4.24 8.81
C GLY A 21 1.75 5.17 9.25
N ALA A 22 1.09 5.84 8.31
CA ALA A 22 -0.08 6.69 8.56
C ALA A 22 -1.41 5.90 8.63
N THR A 23 -1.39 4.58 8.42
CA THR A 23 -2.58 3.73 8.33
C THR A 23 -2.69 2.79 9.53
N THR A 24 -3.93 2.40 9.93
CA THR A 24 -4.16 1.41 10.98
C THR A 24 -3.40 0.11 10.71
N ALA A 25 -2.46 -0.21 11.60
CA ALA A 25 -1.60 -1.38 11.49
C ALA A 25 -2.36 -2.71 11.75
N GLY A 26 -1.69 -3.83 11.58
CA GLY A 26 -2.24 -5.16 11.81
C GLY A 26 -2.72 -5.87 10.54
N GLU A 27 -3.22 -7.08 10.72
CA GLU A 27 -3.75 -7.88 9.61
C GLU A 27 -5.20 -7.46 9.35
N TRP A 28 -5.47 -6.96 8.15
CA TRP A 28 -6.83 -6.57 7.78
C TRP A 28 -7.62 -7.78 7.31
N ARG A 29 -8.74 -8.04 7.98
CA ARG A 29 -9.65 -9.13 7.65
C ARG A 29 -11.04 -8.59 7.34
N ILE A 30 -11.74 -9.30 6.47
CA ILE A 30 -13.13 -9.02 6.17
C ILE A 30 -13.99 -9.61 7.30
N GLY A 31 -14.87 -8.80 7.86
CA GLY A 31 -15.84 -9.19 8.88
C GLY A 31 -17.19 -8.53 8.66
N GLY A 32 -17.97 -8.42 9.74
CA GLY A 32 -19.32 -7.87 9.73
C GLY A 32 -20.39 -8.87 9.28
N LEU A 33 -21.64 -8.60 9.67
CA LEU A 33 -22.79 -9.49 9.44
C LEU A 33 -23.54 -9.18 8.12
N LEU A 34 -23.23 -8.05 7.48
CA LEU A 34 -23.96 -7.57 6.30
C LEU A 34 -23.25 -7.96 5.01
N ALA A 35 -23.84 -8.91 4.27
CA ALA A 35 -23.26 -9.44 3.03
C ALA A 35 -22.97 -8.35 1.95
N THR A 36 -23.69 -7.24 1.96
CA THR A 36 -23.52 -6.13 0.98
C THR A 36 -22.60 -5.02 1.48
N ARG A 37 -22.34 -4.99 2.80
CA ARG A 37 -21.49 -4.00 3.49
C ARG A 37 -20.61 -4.72 4.51
N PRO A 38 -19.64 -5.52 4.04
CA PRO A 38 -18.63 -6.05 4.92
C PRO A 38 -17.83 -4.94 5.59
N GLU A 39 -17.36 -5.24 6.79
CA GLU A 39 -16.41 -4.43 7.53
C GLU A 39 -14.99 -4.92 7.24
N ILE A 40 -14.03 -4.01 7.30
CA ILE A 40 -12.60 -4.32 7.30
C ILE A 40 -12.10 -4.04 8.70
N ILE A 41 -11.55 -5.07 9.33
CA ILE A 41 -11.12 -5.04 10.72
C ILE A 41 -9.64 -5.37 10.77
N ALA A 42 -8.85 -4.52 11.42
CA ALA A 42 -7.46 -4.79 11.73
C ALA A 42 -7.39 -5.72 12.95
N HIS A 43 -6.56 -6.75 12.84
CA HIS A 43 -6.23 -7.66 13.94
C HIS A 43 -4.78 -7.46 14.36
N HIS A 44 -4.57 -7.21 15.64
CA HIS A 44 -3.26 -6.96 16.24
C HIS A 44 -2.69 -8.23 16.90
N PRO A 45 -1.35 -8.35 17.04
CA PRO A 45 -0.72 -9.52 17.66
C PRO A 45 -1.11 -9.77 19.12
N ASP A 46 -1.55 -8.74 19.83
CA ASP A 46 -2.06 -8.81 21.22
C ASP A 46 -3.52 -9.29 21.30
N GLY A 47 -4.16 -9.55 20.16
CA GLY A 47 -5.55 -9.95 20.06
C GLY A 47 -6.55 -8.79 19.99
N ALA A 48 -6.08 -7.54 20.08
CA ALA A 48 -6.95 -6.38 19.88
C ALA A 48 -7.44 -6.29 18.43
N THR A 49 -8.60 -5.68 18.24
CA THR A 49 -9.18 -5.43 16.92
C THR A 49 -9.63 -3.99 16.77
N GLU A 50 -9.41 -3.40 15.61
CA GLU A 50 -9.81 -2.04 15.27
C GLU A 50 -10.60 -2.03 13.97
N HIS A 51 -11.72 -1.30 13.93
CA HIS A 51 -12.49 -1.12 12.70
C HIS A 51 -11.76 -0.14 11.77
N VAL A 52 -11.45 -0.57 10.55
CA VAL A 52 -10.73 0.23 9.54
C VAL A 52 -11.72 0.94 8.62
N ALA A 53 -12.66 0.20 8.02
CA ALA A 53 -13.59 0.74 7.04
C ALA A 53 -14.81 -0.15 6.79
N GLU A 54 -15.94 0.47 6.45
CA GLU A 54 -17.03 -0.22 5.77
C GLU A 54 -16.77 -0.24 4.26
N ALA A 55 -16.82 -1.41 3.63
CA ALA A 55 -16.54 -1.57 2.21
C ALA A 55 -17.76 -2.09 1.44
N ARG A 56 -17.78 -1.86 0.13
CA ARG A 56 -18.67 -2.59 -0.77
C ARG A 56 -18.16 -4.02 -0.92
N SER A 57 -19.06 -5.00 -0.98
CA SER A 57 -18.70 -6.42 -1.10
C SER A 57 -17.72 -6.71 -2.25
N GLY A 58 -17.89 -6.04 -3.39
CA GLY A 58 -16.99 -6.18 -4.54
C GLY A 58 -15.56 -5.66 -4.32
N SER A 59 -15.33 -4.80 -3.33
CA SER A 59 -14.02 -4.17 -3.08
C SER A 59 -13.36 -4.62 -1.78
N ALA A 60 -14.11 -5.20 -0.84
CA ALA A 60 -13.61 -5.54 0.49
C ALA A 60 -12.36 -6.45 0.46
N ARG A 61 -12.37 -7.46 -0.42
CA ARG A 61 -11.22 -8.36 -0.60
C ARG A 61 -10.00 -7.64 -1.17
N TRP A 62 -10.20 -6.71 -2.10
CA TRP A 62 -9.10 -5.91 -2.65
C TRP A 62 -8.47 -5.03 -1.55
N ILE A 63 -9.30 -4.32 -0.78
CA ILE A 63 -8.82 -3.42 0.27
C ILE A 63 -8.09 -4.20 1.36
N ALA A 64 -8.66 -5.32 1.85
CA ALA A 64 -8.01 -6.15 2.86
C ALA A 64 -6.66 -6.72 2.38
N ALA A 65 -6.59 -7.16 1.12
CA ALA A 65 -5.34 -7.63 0.53
C ALA A 65 -4.27 -6.51 0.44
N MET A 66 -4.69 -5.27 0.22
CA MET A 66 -3.82 -4.09 0.13
C MET A 66 -3.49 -3.45 1.49
N SER A 67 -3.62 -4.20 2.59
CA SER A 67 -3.29 -3.73 3.94
C SER A 67 -1.84 -3.21 4.06
N PRO A 68 -1.53 -2.39 5.10
CA PRO A 68 -0.19 -1.85 5.34
C PRO A 68 0.93 -2.90 5.41
N ALA A 69 0.60 -4.17 5.68
CA ALA A 69 1.56 -5.26 5.68
C ALA A 69 2.27 -5.46 4.33
N LEU A 70 1.68 -5.03 3.20
CA LEU A 70 2.32 -5.07 1.88
C LEU A 70 3.37 -3.99 1.66
N ALA A 71 3.42 -2.95 2.48
CA ALA A 71 4.28 -1.80 2.23
C ALA A 71 5.76 -2.17 2.23
N ARG A 72 6.20 -2.94 3.23
CA ARG A 72 7.60 -3.40 3.34
C ARG A 72 8.05 -4.22 2.11
N PRO A 73 7.36 -5.30 1.70
CA PRO A 73 7.79 -6.04 0.51
C PRO A 73 7.72 -5.20 -0.78
N LEU A 74 6.75 -4.28 -0.92
CA LEU A 74 6.68 -3.39 -2.08
C LEU A 74 7.82 -2.37 -2.13
N ALA A 75 8.15 -1.74 -1.00
CA ALA A 75 9.27 -0.81 -0.90
C ALA A 75 10.60 -1.52 -1.16
N GLN A 76 10.78 -2.74 -0.65
CA GLN A 76 11.95 -3.56 -0.94
C GLN A 76 12.04 -3.92 -2.42
N TRP A 77 10.92 -4.25 -3.07
CA TRP A 77 10.88 -4.51 -4.50
C TRP A 77 11.28 -3.27 -5.31
N LEU A 78 10.76 -2.09 -4.98
CA LEU A 78 11.11 -0.83 -5.64
C LEU A 78 12.60 -0.49 -5.51
N ARG A 79 13.16 -0.61 -4.30
CA ARG A 79 14.60 -0.40 -4.06
C ARG A 79 15.45 -1.43 -4.83
N SER A 80 14.99 -2.67 -4.91
CA SER A 80 15.66 -3.71 -5.71
C SER A 80 15.60 -3.41 -7.21
N ALA A 81 14.47 -2.90 -7.70
CA ALA A 81 14.31 -2.49 -9.10
C ALA A 81 15.19 -1.29 -9.45
N ALA A 82 15.40 -0.36 -8.51
CA ALA A 82 16.31 0.78 -8.68
C ALA A 82 17.78 0.36 -8.83
N ALA A 83 18.15 -0.80 -8.28
CA ALA A 83 19.49 -1.36 -8.41
C ALA A 83 19.72 -2.16 -9.71
N GLN A 84 18.69 -2.39 -10.53
CA GLN A 84 18.80 -3.15 -11.78
C GLN A 84 19.31 -2.29 -12.95
N GLU A 85 19.95 -2.96 -13.92
CA GLU A 85 20.46 -2.37 -15.16
C GLU A 85 20.10 -3.29 -16.34
N PRO A 86 19.14 -2.90 -17.21
CA PRO A 86 18.36 -1.66 -17.18
C PRO A 86 17.27 -1.67 -16.09
N VAL A 87 16.79 -0.48 -15.71
CA VAL A 87 15.63 -0.33 -14.83
C VAL A 87 14.38 -0.93 -15.49
N ASP A 88 13.56 -1.64 -14.71
CA ASP A 88 12.29 -2.21 -15.19
C ASP A 88 11.26 -1.10 -15.49
N PRO A 89 10.81 -0.94 -16.75
CA PRO A 89 9.79 0.06 -17.11
C PRO A 89 8.46 -0.14 -16.39
N ALA A 90 8.11 -1.37 -15.97
CA ALA A 90 6.90 -1.63 -15.21
C ALA A 90 7.00 -1.11 -13.77
N ALA A 91 8.16 -1.26 -13.13
CA ALA A 91 8.43 -0.68 -11.81
C ALA A 91 8.35 0.86 -11.86
N LEU A 92 8.93 1.47 -12.90
CA LEU A 92 8.88 2.93 -13.07
C LEU A 92 7.44 3.44 -13.27
N ARG A 93 6.63 2.75 -14.06
CA ARG A 93 5.19 3.08 -14.21
C ARG A 93 4.45 2.98 -12.89
N PHE A 94 4.71 1.94 -12.10
CA PHE A 94 4.11 1.79 -10.77
C PHE A 94 4.52 2.95 -9.85
N ALA A 95 5.81 3.26 -9.78
CA ALA A 95 6.35 4.33 -8.94
C ALA A 95 5.70 5.69 -9.22
N ARG A 96 5.57 6.06 -10.50
CA ARG A 96 4.91 7.31 -10.89
C ARG A 96 3.46 7.36 -10.43
N VAL A 97 2.71 6.28 -10.65
CA VAL A 97 1.30 6.19 -10.27
C VAL A 97 1.11 6.26 -8.76
N ILE A 98 1.95 5.59 -7.96
CA ILE A 98 1.80 5.60 -6.50
C ILE A 98 2.19 6.96 -5.91
N THR A 99 3.25 7.59 -6.41
CA THR A 99 3.68 8.92 -5.94
C THR A 99 2.65 9.99 -6.26
N GLU A 100 2.05 9.98 -7.46
CA GLU A 100 0.96 10.90 -7.81
C GLU A 100 -0.23 10.77 -6.84
N ARG A 101 -0.62 9.54 -6.51
CA ARG A 101 -1.73 9.26 -5.60
C ARG A 101 -1.41 9.62 -4.14
N ALA A 102 -0.20 9.34 -3.68
CA ALA A 102 0.25 9.68 -2.34
C ALA A 102 0.22 11.20 -2.11
N ALA A 103 0.72 11.99 -3.08
CA ALA A 103 0.70 13.45 -3.02
C ALA A 103 -0.71 14.05 -3.07
N GLY A 104 -1.69 13.33 -3.64
CA GLY A 104 -3.10 13.70 -3.60
C GLY A 104 -3.75 13.45 -2.24
N ALA A 105 -3.31 12.43 -1.51
CA ALA A 105 -3.85 12.07 -0.19
C ALA A 105 -3.49 13.09 0.90
N GLU A 106 -2.36 13.80 0.79
CA GLU A 106 -1.96 14.85 1.74
C GLU A 106 -2.80 16.14 1.64
N ARG A 107 -3.60 16.31 0.57
CA ARG A 107 -4.38 17.54 0.31
C ARG A 107 -5.87 17.43 0.63
N GLY A 108 -6.33 16.27 1.10
CA GLY A 108 -7.73 16.01 1.47
C GLY A 108 -7.89 15.94 2.97
#